data_AF-A0A2X3GVH3-F1
#
_entry.id   AF-A0A2X3GVH3-F1
#
_cell.length_a   1.000
_cell.length_b   1.000
_cell.length_c   1.000
_cell.angle_alpha   90.00
_cell.angle_beta   90.00
_cell.angle_gamma   90.00
#
_symmetry.space_group_name_H-M   'P 1'
#
loop_
_entity.id
_entity.type
_entity.pdbx_description
1 polymer ?
#
loop_
_entity_poly.entity_id
_entity_poly.type
_entity_poly.pdbx_seq_one_letter_code
_entity_poly.pdbx_strand_id
1 'polypeptide(L)'
;MGSSGPYYPGCFTASFAIAITKSSFATIFKNLFYFPNAVSGVIVGLIMTSLLSMYGLPQLLGMLGFENLDKNWLNIPYVNTGVMIVAGIWQGIGMNMLLFIIGLVNMPTEPIEAAKIEGATGFGLYTKIILPLLKPTIIVVVLMSLVNSFKTFDGIWIMTGGGRTGLLRRLLSRCIKNHFRIIT
;
A
#
# COMPACT_ATOMS: atom_id res chain seq x y z
N MET A 1 -32.48 -46.35 -26.31
CA MET A 1 -31.98 -46.13 -24.93
C MET A 1 -30.58 -46.73 -24.87
N GLY A 2 -29.48 -46.05 -24.59
CA GLY A 2 -29.28 -44.67 -24.19
C GLY A 2 -27.99 -44.11 -24.81
N SER A 3 -28.00 -42.81 -25.02
CA SER A 3 -26.88 -41.98 -25.46
C SER A 3 -25.79 -41.94 -24.38
N SER A 4 -24.73 -42.73 -24.56
CA SER A 4 -23.50 -42.59 -23.80
C SER A 4 -22.77 -41.33 -24.27
N GLY A 5 -22.98 -40.23 -23.53
CA GLY A 5 -22.42 -38.92 -23.81
C GLY A 5 -20.89 -38.92 -23.84
N PRO A 6 -20.27 -38.13 -24.74
CA PRO A 6 -18.82 -38.06 -24.86
C PRO A 6 -18.19 -37.45 -23.60
N TYR A 7 -17.32 -38.22 -22.97
CA TYR A 7 -16.40 -37.78 -21.92
C TYR A 7 -15.45 -36.75 -22.53
N TYR A 8 -15.65 -35.46 -22.24
CA TYR A 8 -14.79 -34.36 -22.72
C TYR A 8 -13.64 -34.10 -21.73
N PRO A 9 -12.41 -34.63 -21.96
CA PRO A 9 -11.20 -34.17 -21.27
C PRO A 9 -10.88 -32.69 -21.55
N GLY A 10 -11.59 -32.08 -22.50
CA GLY A 10 -11.50 -30.68 -22.90
C GLY A 10 -11.88 -29.67 -21.80
N CYS A 11 -12.73 -30.04 -20.83
CA CYS A 11 -13.10 -29.10 -19.76
C CYS A 11 -11.93 -28.81 -18.81
N PHE A 12 -11.12 -29.83 -18.50
CA PHE A 12 -9.94 -29.65 -17.64
C PHE A 12 -8.83 -28.87 -18.37
N THR A 13 -8.64 -29.14 -19.66
CA THR A 13 -7.69 -28.36 -20.48
C THR A 13 -8.17 -26.95 -20.73
N ALA A 14 -9.48 -26.69 -20.85
CA ALA A 14 -10.05 -25.35 -20.97
C ALA A 14 -9.94 -24.57 -19.65
N SER A 15 -10.18 -25.20 -18.49
CA SER A 15 -9.96 -24.59 -17.18
C SER A 15 -8.47 -24.28 -16.93
N PHE A 16 -7.57 -25.19 -17.30
CA PHE A 16 -6.12 -25.00 -17.19
C PHE A 16 -5.60 -23.96 -18.19
N ALA A 17 -6.15 -23.92 -19.41
CA ALA A 17 -5.87 -22.88 -20.39
C ALA A 17 -6.34 -21.50 -19.90
N ILE A 18 -7.56 -21.37 -19.35
CA ILE A 18 -8.04 -20.10 -18.77
C ILE A 18 -7.16 -19.66 -17.59
N ALA A 19 -6.68 -20.60 -16.77
CA ALA A 19 -5.77 -20.32 -15.65
C ALA A 19 -4.38 -19.81 -16.12
N ILE A 20 -3.92 -20.22 -17.31
CA ILE A 20 -2.64 -19.78 -17.90
C ILE A 20 -2.79 -18.50 -18.72
N THR A 21 -3.88 -18.32 -19.49
CA THR A 21 -4.09 -17.13 -20.34
C THR A 21 -4.37 -15.88 -19.50
N LYS A 22 -4.91 -16.04 -18.29
CA LYS A 22 -4.85 -15.00 -17.25
C LYS A 22 -3.55 -15.12 -16.47
N SER A 23 -2.42 -14.71 -17.07
CA SER A 23 -1.22 -14.34 -16.30
C SER A 23 -1.58 -13.14 -15.42
N SER A 24 -2.25 -13.46 -14.32
CA SER A 24 -2.91 -12.56 -13.38
C SER A 24 -1.90 -12.00 -12.41
N PHE A 25 -0.60 -12.25 -12.59
CA PHE A 25 0.43 -11.76 -11.68
C PHE A 25 0.41 -10.23 -11.64
N ALA A 26 0.29 -9.57 -12.80
CA ALA A 26 0.13 -8.11 -12.84
C ALA A 26 -1.16 -7.63 -12.17
N THR A 27 -2.27 -8.37 -12.27
CA THR A 27 -3.57 -8.02 -11.68
C THR A 27 -3.62 -8.30 -10.18
N ILE A 28 -3.06 -9.42 -9.73
CA ILE A 28 -2.92 -9.80 -8.32
C ILE A 28 -1.98 -8.81 -7.63
N PHE A 29 -0.84 -8.46 -8.26
CA PHE A 29 0.06 -7.44 -7.73
C PHE A 29 -0.65 -6.10 -7.64
N LYS A 30 -1.30 -5.63 -8.71
CA LYS A 30 -2.12 -4.41 -8.68
C LYS A 30 -3.10 -4.46 -7.50
N ASN A 31 -3.95 -5.48 -7.41
CA ASN A 31 -4.97 -5.58 -6.38
C ASN A 31 -4.39 -5.62 -4.96
N LEU A 32 -3.27 -6.32 -4.75
CA LEU A 32 -2.58 -6.39 -3.46
C LEU A 32 -2.03 -5.03 -3.02
N PHE A 33 -1.52 -4.22 -3.96
CA PHE A 33 -1.03 -2.86 -3.67
C PHE A 33 -2.15 -1.81 -3.64
N TYR A 34 -3.29 -2.04 -4.31
CA TYR A 34 -4.47 -1.15 -4.24
C TYR A 34 -5.26 -1.33 -2.96
N PHE A 35 -5.40 -2.56 -2.47
CA PHE A 35 -6.16 -2.89 -1.26
C PHE A 35 -5.88 -1.98 -0.06
N PRO A 36 -4.61 -1.70 0.33
CA PRO A 36 -4.34 -0.82 1.47
C PRO A 36 -4.76 0.65 1.26
N ASN A 37 -4.82 1.14 0.03
CA ASN A 37 -5.31 2.50 -0.24
C ASN A 37 -6.84 2.59 -0.21
N ALA A 38 -7.54 1.48 -0.42
CA ALA A 38 -9.00 1.43 -0.28
C ALA A 38 -9.45 1.50 1.18
N VAL A 39 -8.57 1.17 2.13
CA VAL A 39 -8.84 1.15 3.57
C VAL A 39 -8.35 2.46 4.20
N SER A 40 -9.15 3.04 5.10
CA SER A 40 -8.74 4.24 5.86
C SER A 40 -7.47 3.97 6.67
N GLY A 41 -6.53 4.93 6.70
CA GLY A 41 -5.28 4.80 7.47
C GLY A 41 -5.50 4.52 8.95
N VAL A 42 -6.62 4.98 9.53
CA VAL A 42 -7.01 4.67 10.91
C VAL A 42 -7.28 3.18 11.10
N ILE A 43 -7.98 2.54 10.15
CA ILE A 43 -8.29 1.12 10.19
C ILE A 43 -7.00 0.30 10.05
N VAL A 44 -6.09 0.70 9.16
CA VAL A 44 -4.78 0.07 9.03
C VAL A 44 -4.00 0.14 10.34
N GLY A 45 -3.99 1.31 11.00
CA GLY A 45 -3.35 1.47 12.31
C GLY A 45 -3.97 0.58 13.40
N LEU A 46 -5.29 0.45 13.42
CA LEU A 46 -6.00 -0.46 14.34
C LEU A 46 -5.67 -1.93 14.09
N ILE A 47 -5.65 -2.35 12.81
CA ILE A 47 -5.29 -3.72 12.43
C ILE A 47 -3.85 -4.01 12.85
N MET A 48 -2.90 -3.12 12.55
CA MET A 48 -1.49 -3.31 12.91
C MET A 48 -1.29 -3.32 14.43
N THR A 49 -1.97 -2.44 15.16
CA THR A 49 -1.93 -2.43 16.62
C THR A 49 -2.49 -3.73 17.21
N SER A 50 -3.60 -4.23 16.65
CA SER A 50 -4.20 -5.51 17.03
C SER A 50 -3.26 -6.68 16.73
N LEU A 51 -2.60 -6.67 15.57
CA LEU A 51 -1.60 -7.67 15.19
C LEU A 51 -0.40 -7.67 16.14
N LEU A 52 0.08 -6.51 16.58
CA LEU A 52 1.21 -6.42 17.52
C LEU A 52 0.83 -6.67 18.98
N SER A 53 -0.47 -6.70 19.30
CA SER A 53 -0.95 -6.97 20.64
C SER A 53 -0.63 -8.39 21.08
N MET A 54 -0.65 -8.65 22.40
CA MET A 54 -0.38 -9.97 22.96
C MET A 54 -1.28 -11.07 22.35
N TYR A 55 -2.53 -10.74 21.98
CA TYR A 55 -3.49 -11.69 21.40
C TYR A 55 -3.41 -11.81 19.86
N GLY A 56 -2.45 -11.12 19.23
CA GLY A 56 -2.30 -11.09 17.78
C GLY A 56 -1.26 -12.07 17.26
N LEU A 57 -0.26 -11.53 16.55
CA LEU A 57 0.89 -12.30 16.06
C LEU A 57 1.66 -13.01 17.19
N PRO A 58 1.98 -12.36 18.33
CA PRO A 58 2.72 -13.01 19.42
C PRO A 58 2.08 -14.32 19.91
N GLN A 59 0.74 -14.35 20.07
CA GLN A 59 0.01 -15.56 20.45
C GLN A 59 0.09 -16.66 19.37
N LEU A 60 -0.03 -16.31 18.10
CA LEU A 60 0.12 -17.27 16.98
C LEU A 60 1.54 -17.85 16.93
N LEU A 61 2.57 -17.02 17.17
CA LEU A 61 3.95 -17.48 17.26
C LEU A 61 4.20 -18.36 18.50
N GLY A 62 3.55 -18.06 19.63
CA GLY A 62 3.58 -18.91 20.82
C GLY A 62 2.99 -20.29 20.56
N MET A 63 1.87 -20.38 19.83
CA MET A 63 1.28 -21.66 19.41
C MET A 63 2.18 -22.47 18.45
N LEU A 64 3.06 -21.80 17.72
CA LEU A 64 4.05 -22.42 16.81
C LEU A 64 5.36 -22.82 17.51
N GLY A 65 5.45 -22.66 18.84
CA GLY A 65 6.61 -23.09 19.65
C GLY A 65 7.67 -22.00 19.87
N PHE A 66 7.42 -20.75 19.49
CA PHE A 66 8.32 -19.63 19.74
C PHE A 66 7.98 -18.90 21.06
N GLU A 67 8.13 -19.57 22.19
CA GLU A 67 7.81 -19.03 23.53
C GLU A 67 8.59 -17.74 23.88
N ASN A 68 9.80 -17.56 23.32
CA ASN A 68 10.62 -16.36 23.54
C ASN A 68 10.06 -15.08 22.87
N LEU A 69 9.15 -15.23 21.91
CA LEU A 69 8.56 -14.14 21.12
C LEU A 69 7.14 -13.77 21.58
N ASP A 70 6.57 -14.48 22.57
CA ASP A 70 5.27 -14.19 23.21
C ASP A 70 5.38 -13.00 24.19
N LYS A 71 5.91 -11.88 23.69
CA LYS A 71 5.94 -10.61 24.39
C LYS A 71 4.98 -9.66 23.68
N ASN A 72 4.41 -8.72 24.41
CA ASN A 72 3.62 -7.67 23.79
C ASN A 72 4.55 -6.75 22.96
N TRP A 73 4.53 -6.89 21.63
CA TRP A 73 5.43 -6.14 20.73
C TRP A 73 5.10 -4.66 20.67
N LEU A 74 3.91 -4.25 21.14
CA LEU A 74 3.55 -2.84 21.31
C LEU A 74 4.44 -2.12 22.34
N ASN A 75 4.91 -2.85 23.36
CA ASN A 75 5.74 -2.29 24.42
C ASN A 75 7.21 -2.16 24.04
N ILE A 76 7.60 -2.70 22.88
CA ILE A 76 8.96 -2.66 22.37
C ILE A 76 9.05 -1.49 21.37
N PRO A 77 9.62 -0.33 21.74
CA PRO A 77 9.49 0.88 20.94
C PRO A 77 10.04 0.74 19.52
N TYR A 78 11.17 0.06 19.37
CA TYR A 78 11.80 -0.15 18.06
C TYR A 78 10.99 -1.07 17.14
N VAL A 79 10.36 -2.12 17.67
CA VAL A 79 9.50 -3.02 16.89
C VAL A 79 8.21 -2.31 16.50
N ASN A 80 7.55 -1.66 17.46
CA ASN A 80 6.31 -0.93 17.21
C ASN A 80 6.51 0.18 16.17
N THR A 81 7.52 1.05 16.36
CA THR A 81 7.83 2.11 15.40
C THR A 81 8.21 1.54 14.03
N GLY A 82 9.01 0.47 13.98
CA GLY A 82 9.39 -0.19 12.73
C GLY A 82 8.17 -0.71 11.95
N VAL A 83 7.27 -1.45 12.61
CA VAL A 83 6.08 -2.00 11.94
C VAL A 83 5.12 -0.88 11.50
N MET A 84 4.95 0.17 12.30
CA MET A 84 4.11 1.30 11.92
C MET A 84 4.68 2.08 10.73
N ILE A 85 6.00 2.23 10.64
CA ILE A 85 6.67 2.82 9.46
C ILE A 85 6.43 1.94 8.23
N VAL A 86 6.65 0.63 8.34
CA VAL A 86 6.44 -0.32 7.23
C VAL A 86 4.98 -0.31 6.77
N ALA A 87 4.02 -0.27 7.69
CA ALA A 87 2.60 -0.18 7.36
C ALA A 87 2.28 1.14 6.63
N GLY A 88 2.87 2.27 7.04
CA GLY A 88 2.74 3.55 6.35
C GLY A 88 3.34 3.55 4.95
N ILE A 89 4.52 2.96 4.77
CA ILE A 89 5.15 2.78 3.45
C ILE A 89 4.26 1.90 2.57
N TRP A 90 3.77 0.78 3.10
CA TRP A 90 2.88 -0.13 2.39
C TRP A 90 1.61 0.56 1.89
N GLN A 91 1.02 1.43 2.70
CA GLN A 91 -0.11 2.24 2.28
C GLN A 91 0.28 3.26 1.19
N GLY A 92 1.43 3.92 1.34
CA GLY A 92 1.92 4.90 0.36
C GLY A 92 2.27 4.31 -1.02
N ILE A 93 2.72 3.05 -1.07
CA ILE A 93 3.14 2.38 -2.31
C ILE A 93 2.01 2.34 -3.34
N GLY A 94 0.77 2.05 -2.95
CA GLY A 94 -0.31 1.88 -3.92
C GLY A 94 -0.68 3.16 -4.68
N MET A 95 -0.66 4.33 -4.04
CA MET A 95 -0.90 5.61 -4.71
C MET A 95 0.24 5.93 -5.68
N ASN A 96 1.49 5.74 -5.26
CA ASN A 96 2.66 5.97 -6.12
C ASN A 96 2.66 5.03 -7.33
N MET A 97 2.29 3.76 -7.12
CA MET A 97 2.14 2.78 -8.18
C MET A 97 1.05 3.18 -9.18
N LEU A 98 -0.11 3.65 -8.70
CA LEU A 98 -1.20 4.12 -9.56
C LEU A 98 -0.75 5.26 -10.46
N LEU A 99 -0.07 6.25 -9.89
CA LEU A 99 0.46 7.40 -10.62
C LEU A 99 1.47 6.96 -11.70
N PHE A 100 2.36 6.01 -11.37
CA PHE A 100 3.27 5.43 -12.35
C PHE A 100 2.55 4.69 -13.48
N ILE A 101 1.51 3.90 -13.17
CA ILE A 101 0.71 3.20 -14.18
C ILE A 101 0.03 4.21 -15.10
N ILE A 102 -0.57 5.27 -14.56
CA ILE A 102 -1.22 6.32 -15.35
C ILE A 102 -0.20 7.01 -16.26
N GLY A 103 1.00 7.32 -15.75
CA GLY A 103 2.06 7.91 -16.57
C GLY A 103 2.56 6.99 -17.67
N LEU A 104 2.64 5.68 -17.42
CA LEU A 104 2.99 4.69 -18.43
C LEU A 104 1.90 4.55 -19.52
N VAL A 105 0.64 4.58 -19.14
CA VAL A 105 -0.50 4.46 -20.07
C VAL A 105 -0.67 5.71 -20.93
N ASN A 106 -0.39 6.89 -20.38
CA ASN A 106 -0.54 8.18 -21.08
C ASN A 106 0.68 8.57 -21.95
N MET A 107 1.73 7.74 -21.98
CA MET A 107 2.94 8.04 -22.74
C MET A 107 2.65 7.97 -24.25
N PRO A 108 3.05 8.98 -25.05
CA PRO A 108 2.90 8.92 -26.51
C PRO A 108 3.76 7.77 -27.08
N THR A 109 3.14 6.90 -27.86
CA THR A 109 3.77 5.69 -28.44
C THR A 109 4.59 5.99 -29.70
N GLU A 110 4.25 7.06 -30.43
CA GLU A 110 4.89 7.50 -31.67
C GLU A 110 6.43 7.55 -31.59
N PRO A 111 7.07 8.23 -30.61
CA PRO A 111 8.53 8.26 -30.51
C PRO A 111 9.16 6.91 -30.14
N ILE A 112 8.41 6.01 -29.48
CA ILE A 112 8.90 4.66 -29.15
C ILE A 112 8.90 3.78 -30.40
N GLU A 113 7.88 3.88 -31.23
CA GLU A 113 7.76 3.13 -32.49
C GLU A 113 8.78 3.63 -33.53
N ALA A 114 8.96 4.95 -33.65
CA ALA A 114 9.98 5.53 -34.51
C ALA A 114 11.39 5.04 -34.14
N ALA A 115 11.72 5.03 -32.85
CA ALA A 115 13.02 4.55 -32.40
C ALA A 115 13.24 3.05 -32.61
N LYS A 116 12.18 2.24 -32.55
CA LYS A 116 12.27 0.81 -32.91
C LYS A 116 12.56 0.62 -34.39
N ILE A 117 11.98 1.45 -35.26
CA ILE A 117 12.28 1.47 -36.70
C ILE A 117 13.74 1.86 -36.94
N GLU A 118 14.29 2.79 -36.15
CA GLU A 118 15.70 3.18 -36.16
C GLU A 118 16.65 2.15 -35.51
N GLY A 119 16.14 0.99 -35.06
CA GLY A 119 16.95 -0.09 -34.49
C GLY A 119 17.33 0.11 -33.02
N ALA A 120 16.75 1.10 -32.32
CA ALA A 120 16.98 1.27 -30.88
C ALA A 120 16.33 0.12 -30.09
N THR A 121 17.15 -0.69 -29.40
CA THR A 121 16.69 -1.83 -28.61
C THR A 121 17.29 -1.85 -27.20
N GLY A 122 16.62 -2.56 -26.29
CA GLY A 122 17.11 -2.82 -24.93
C GLY A 122 17.29 -1.57 -24.06
N PHE A 123 18.45 -1.47 -23.42
CA PHE A 123 18.75 -0.43 -22.42
C PHE A 123 18.85 0.98 -23.03
N GLY A 124 19.26 1.10 -24.30
CA GLY A 124 19.33 2.38 -25.01
C GLY A 124 17.94 3.00 -25.24
N LEU A 125 16.95 2.17 -25.59
CA LEU A 125 15.55 2.58 -25.75
C LEU A 125 14.97 3.04 -24.40
N TYR A 126 15.25 2.29 -23.33
CA TYR A 126 14.74 2.61 -22.00
C TYR A 126 15.29 3.95 -21.48
N THR A 127 16.61 4.15 -21.54
CA THR A 127 17.25 5.33 -20.95
C THR A 127 17.11 6.59 -21.79
N LYS A 128 17.18 6.49 -23.13
CA LYS A 128 17.17 7.65 -24.03
C LYS A 128 15.77 8.09 -24.44
N ILE A 129 14.76 7.23 -24.34
CA ILE A 129 13.41 7.54 -24.81
C ILE A 129 12.40 7.35 -23.68
N ILE A 130 12.27 6.13 -23.15
CA ILE A 130 11.23 5.85 -22.13
C ILE A 130 11.42 6.71 -20.88
N LEU A 131 12.64 6.78 -20.34
CA LEU A 131 12.96 7.52 -19.11
C LEU A 131 12.72 9.05 -19.23
N PRO A 132 13.16 9.76 -20.29
CA PRO A 132 12.85 11.16 -20.48
C PRO A 132 11.36 11.42 -20.73
N LEU A 133 10.65 10.53 -21.43
CA LEU A 133 9.19 10.65 -21.57
C LEU A 133 8.45 10.44 -20.23
N LEU A 134 8.99 9.62 -19.31
CA LEU A 134 8.45 9.39 -17.97
C LEU A 134 8.82 10.47 -16.95
N LYS A 135 9.80 11.34 -17.22
CA LYS A 135 10.23 12.41 -16.29
C LYS A 135 9.08 13.19 -15.64
N PRO A 136 8.08 13.71 -16.38
CA PRO A 136 6.99 14.48 -15.76
C PRO A 136 6.22 13.65 -14.73
N THR A 137 5.97 12.36 -15.01
CA THR A 137 5.33 11.45 -14.04
C THR A 137 6.23 11.19 -12.83
N ILE A 138 7.53 10.94 -13.05
CA ILE A 138 8.48 10.69 -11.96
C ILE A 138 8.50 11.89 -11.00
N ILE A 139 8.53 13.12 -11.52
CA ILE A 139 8.49 14.34 -10.70
C ILE A 139 7.22 14.38 -9.86
N VAL A 140 6.05 14.13 -10.46
CA VAL A 140 4.78 14.09 -9.73
C VAL A 140 4.80 13.03 -8.63
N VAL A 141 5.27 11.82 -8.92
CA VAL A 141 5.33 10.74 -7.93
C VAL A 141 6.28 11.08 -6.77
N VAL A 142 7.44 11.66 -7.06
CA VAL A 142 8.40 12.09 -6.05
C VAL A 142 7.81 13.18 -5.15
N LEU A 143 7.14 14.18 -5.74
CA LEU A 143 6.46 15.24 -4.98
C LEU A 143 5.35 14.67 -4.09
N MET A 144 4.52 13.78 -4.63
CA MET A 144 3.45 13.13 -3.87
C MET A 144 4.00 12.25 -2.74
N SER A 145 5.10 11.54 -2.99
CA SER A 145 5.79 10.75 -1.97
C SER A 145 6.34 11.62 -0.86
N LEU A 146 6.90 12.80 -1.20
CA LEU A 146 7.39 13.76 -0.23
C LEU A 146 6.24 14.31 0.64
N VAL A 147 5.13 14.73 0.02
CA VAL A 147 3.92 15.19 0.73
C VAL A 147 3.39 14.12 1.67
N ASN A 148 3.31 12.86 1.21
CA ASN A 148 2.85 11.75 2.04
C ASN A 148 3.80 11.46 3.20
N SER A 149 5.11 11.54 2.98
CA SER A 149 6.11 11.38 4.05
C SER A 149 5.93 12.43 5.15
N PHE A 150 5.68 13.69 4.79
CA PHE A 150 5.37 14.74 5.75
C PHE A 150 4.06 14.49 6.51
N LYS A 151 3.00 14.02 5.84
CA LYS A 151 1.74 13.65 6.49
C LYS A 151 1.92 12.53 7.52
N THR A 152 2.69 11.50 7.16
CA THR A 152 2.99 10.39 8.07
C THR A 152 3.81 10.86 9.27
N PHE A 153 4.80 11.72 9.05
CA PHE A 153 5.59 12.30 10.13
C PHE A 153 4.73 13.14 11.09
N ASP A 154 3.86 14.00 10.56
CA ASP A 154 2.95 14.81 11.38
C ASP A 154 1.99 13.92 12.19
N GLY A 155 1.45 12.86 11.58
CA GLY A 155 0.63 11.87 12.27
C GLY A 155 1.36 11.19 13.43
N ILE A 156 2.59 10.73 13.20
CA ILE A 156 3.43 10.11 14.25
C ILE A 156 3.76 11.14 15.33
N TRP A 157 4.16 12.36 14.97
CA TRP A 157 4.51 13.45 15.90
C TRP A 157 3.35 13.82 16.83
N ILE A 158 2.13 13.88 16.30
CA ILE A 158 0.91 14.11 17.09
C ILE A 158 0.68 12.96 18.08
N MET A 159 0.94 11.70 17.67
CA MET A 159 0.72 10.51 18.49
C MET A 159 1.83 10.26 19.54
N THR A 160 3.10 10.53 19.23
CA THR A 160 4.25 10.35 20.13
C THR A 160 4.42 11.49 21.14
N GLY A 161 3.59 12.53 21.04
CA GLY A 161 3.52 13.58 22.05
C GLY A 161 4.28 14.84 21.70
N GLY A 162 4.60 15.08 20.43
CA GLY A 162 4.84 16.44 19.93
C GLY A 162 3.63 17.37 20.13
N GLY A 163 2.43 16.79 20.29
CA GLY A 163 1.23 17.47 20.80
C GLY A 163 1.11 17.55 22.34
N ARG A 164 2.12 17.13 23.12
CA ARG A 164 2.17 17.31 24.59
C ARG A 164 2.47 18.76 25.00
N THR A 165 2.59 19.70 24.07
CA THR A 165 2.00 21.04 24.27
C THR A 165 0.48 20.93 24.23
N GLY A 166 -0.07 20.08 25.11
CA GLY A 166 -1.49 19.84 25.27
C GLY A 166 -2.24 21.05 25.80
N LEU A 167 -1.62 22.24 25.82
CA LEU A 167 -2.28 23.49 26.15
C LEU A 167 -3.39 23.75 25.14
N LEU A 168 -3.16 23.66 23.83
CA LEU A 168 -4.19 24.01 22.84
C LEU A 168 -5.37 23.02 22.83
N ARG A 169 -5.13 21.70 22.88
CA ARG A 169 -6.21 20.70 23.00
C ARG A 169 -6.93 20.76 24.36
N ARG A 170 -6.23 21.07 25.45
CA ARG A 170 -6.87 21.26 26.78
C ARG A 170 -7.64 22.57 26.84
N LEU A 171 -7.17 23.63 26.21
CA LEU A 171 -7.86 24.91 26.14
C LEU A 171 -9.08 24.82 25.23
N LEU A 172 -9.00 24.17 24.06
CA LEU A 172 -10.15 23.93 23.19
C LEU A 172 -11.21 23.04 23.86
N SER A 173 -10.80 21.93 24.49
CA SER A 173 -11.75 21.09 25.23
C SER A 173 -12.34 21.79 26.45
N ARG A 174 -11.57 22.66 27.14
CA ARG A 174 -12.09 23.53 28.21
C ARG A 174 -13.03 24.60 27.67
N CYS A 175 -12.74 25.25 26.54
CA CYS A 175 -13.60 26.28 25.95
C CYS A 175 -14.94 25.69 25.52
N ILE A 176 -14.93 24.52 24.86
CA ILE A 176 -16.16 23.83 24.44
C ILE A 176 -16.99 23.42 25.66
N LYS A 177 -16.36 22.82 26.68
CA LYS A 177 -17.07 22.47 27.92
C LYS A 177 -17.60 23.70 28.68
N ASN A 178 -16.85 24.79 28.70
CA ASN A 178 -17.25 26.01 29.39
C ASN A 178 -18.40 26.71 28.66
N HIS A 179 -18.36 26.74 27.33
CA HIS A 179 -19.44 27.31 26.52
C HIS A 179 -20.74 26.52 26.66
N PHE A 180 -20.70 25.19 26.77
CA PHE A 180 -21.91 24.39 27.01
C PHE A 180 -22.44 24.50 28.44
N ARG A 181 -21.58 24.79 29.42
CA ARG A 181 -21.97 24.99 30.82
C ARG A 181 -22.66 26.35 31.07
N ILE A 182 -22.47 27.34 30.20
CA ILE A 182 -23.09 28.68 30.33
C ILE A 182 -24.52 28.70 29.77
N ILE A 183 -24.96 27.66 29.06
CA ILE A 183 -26.27 27.58 28.38
C ILE A 183 -27.25 26.64 29.12
N THR A 184 -26.91 26.16 30.32
CA THR A 184 -27.80 25.37 31.20
C THR A 184 -27.87 26.00 32.58
#